data_AF-D8UG40-F1
#
_entry.id   AF-D8UG40-F1
#
_cell.length_a   1.000
_cell.length_b   1.000
_cell.length_c   1.000
_cell.angle_alpha   90.00
_cell.angle_beta   90.00
_cell.angle_gamma   90.00
#
_symmetry.space_group_name_H-M   'P 1'
#
loop_
_entity.id
_entity.type
_entity.pdbx_description
1 polymer ?
#
loop_
_entity_poly.entity_id
_entity_poly.type
_entity_poly.pdbx_seq_one_letter_code
_entity_poly.pdbx_strand_id
1 'polypeptide(L)'
;MPPYRDIYANSKKYATLMQPVSDAIHQFEGDRPSIGQVLKVQRALDAHFAEFDKQNPDMMVKPRGNKEAVGVQSVYEQRRGSTLSNALVPLAHALDPINFVQLNGGDNWFPPFHELSKEERKDARKLAAEVYAGNGEGATEEDRRADKEMLSEWGTLALMGVPDDCKEHMEYPALANVADRVLRMHTTTCAAERNWSLWGNIFSKARNRLAQERAEKLIYIRQNDDSNKGKGSRLSDEEVVMTLLAAEDEKSARV
;
A
#
# COMPACT_ATOMS: atom_id res chain seq x y z
N MET A 1 -48.17 -1.63 0.15
CA MET A 1 -47.28 -0.93 1.10
C MET A 1 -46.60 0.23 0.37
N PRO A 2 -46.39 1.40 0.98
CA PRO A 2 -45.85 2.53 0.26
C PRO A 2 -44.37 2.28 -0.09
N PRO A 3 -43.93 2.63 -1.32
CA PRO A 3 -42.60 2.27 -1.87
C PRO A 3 -41.41 2.90 -1.13
N TYR A 4 -41.65 3.87 -0.24
CA TYR A 4 -40.62 4.61 0.48
C TYR A 4 -40.05 3.87 1.70
N ARG A 5 -40.77 2.91 2.31
CA ARG A 5 -40.24 2.13 3.45
C ARG A 5 -39.01 1.30 3.06
N ASP A 6 -38.91 0.93 1.79
CA ASP A 6 -37.87 0.09 1.22
C ASP A 6 -36.55 0.86 1.02
N ILE A 7 -36.63 2.11 0.56
CA ILE A 7 -35.43 2.94 0.27
C ILE A 7 -34.62 3.24 1.54
N TYR A 8 -35.28 3.59 2.66
CA TYR A 8 -34.58 3.89 3.92
C TYR A 8 -33.99 2.63 4.57
N ALA A 9 -34.66 1.48 4.44
CA ALA A 9 -34.14 0.22 4.93
C ALA A 9 -32.89 -0.19 4.13
N ASN A 10 -32.95 -0.06 2.80
CA ASN A 10 -31.82 -0.38 1.92
C ASN A 10 -30.67 0.61 2.09
N SER A 11 -30.94 1.91 2.25
CA SER A 11 -29.89 2.91 2.48
C SER A 11 -29.14 2.65 3.79
N LYS A 12 -29.83 2.19 4.85
CA LYS A 12 -29.19 1.79 6.10
C LYS A 12 -28.27 0.58 5.91
N LYS A 13 -28.71 -0.43 5.14
CA LYS A 13 -27.88 -1.58 4.78
C LYS A 13 -26.64 -1.16 3.98
N TYR A 14 -26.79 -0.24 3.02
CA TYR A 14 -25.65 0.33 2.28
C TYR A 14 -24.69 1.12 3.19
N ALA A 15 -25.20 1.89 4.14
CA ALA A 15 -24.34 2.59 5.09
C ALA A 15 -23.48 1.61 5.92
N THR A 16 -24.07 0.51 6.39
CA THR A 16 -23.32 -0.54 7.10
C THR A 16 -22.33 -1.28 6.20
N LEU A 17 -22.67 -1.47 4.92
CA LEU A 17 -21.76 -2.05 3.93
C LEU A 17 -20.52 -1.17 3.72
N MET A 18 -20.72 0.14 3.62
CA MET A 18 -19.68 1.09 3.23
C MET A 18 -18.73 1.51 4.36
N GLN A 19 -19.10 1.35 5.63
CA GLN A 19 -18.23 1.79 6.73
C GLN A 19 -16.86 1.08 6.71
N PRO A 20 -16.75 -0.26 6.62
CA PRO A 20 -15.45 -0.93 6.53
C PRO A 20 -14.68 -0.60 5.25
N VAL A 21 -15.39 -0.27 4.16
CA VAL A 21 -14.77 0.19 2.91
C VAL A 21 -14.12 1.57 3.12
N SER A 22 -14.83 2.47 3.79
CA SER A 22 -14.27 3.78 4.16
C SER A 22 -13.06 3.63 5.07
N ASP A 23 -13.15 2.77 6.09
CA ASP A 23 -12.04 2.51 7.02
C ASP A 23 -10.82 1.90 6.29
N ALA A 24 -11.05 1.03 5.31
CA ALA A 24 -10.01 0.47 4.46
C ALA A 24 -9.30 1.55 3.61
N ILE A 25 -10.06 2.47 3.00
CA ILE A 25 -9.49 3.60 2.25
C ILE A 25 -8.64 4.47 3.17
N HIS A 26 -9.12 4.78 4.38
CA HIS A 26 -8.33 5.54 5.36
C HIS A 26 -7.05 4.81 5.80
N GLN A 27 -7.06 3.48 5.87
CA GLN A 27 -5.84 2.70 6.15
C GLN A 27 -4.86 2.73 4.97
N PHE A 28 -5.37 2.68 3.73
CA PHE A 28 -4.54 2.73 2.53
C PHE A 28 -4.00 4.12 2.22
N GLU A 29 -4.66 5.19 2.65
CA GLU A 29 -4.34 6.58 2.32
C GLU A 29 -4.02 7.44 3.55
N GLY A 30 -3.94 6.83 4.73
CA GLY A 30 -3.70 7.50 6.01
C GLY A 30 -2.27 8.00 6.16
N ASP A 31 -1.83 8.18 7.40
CA ASP A 31 -0.51 8.79 7.68
C ASP A 31 0.66 7.79 7.58
N ARG A 32 0.39 6.48 7.58
CA ARG A 32 1.40 5.42 7.43
C ARG A 32 0.92 4.29 6.50
N PRO A 33 0.67 4.58 5.22
CA PRO A 33 0.22 3.55 4.30
C PRO A 33 1.39 2.60 3.99
N SER A 34 1.29 1.34 4.43
CA SER A 34 2.24 0.27 4.09
C SER A 34 1.56 -0.77 3.22
N ILE A 35 2.22 -1.17 2.13
CA ILE A 35 1.78 -2.28 1.29
C ILE A 35 1.71 -3.60 2.06
N GLY A 36 2.49 -3.76 3.13
CA GLY A 36 2.45 -4.94 4.01
C GLY A 36 1.14 -5.09 4.80
N GLN A 37 0.35 -4.02 4.95
CA GLN A 37 -0.93 -4.05 5.65
C GLN A 37 -2.10 -4.40 4.74
N VAL A 38 -1.92 -4.27 3.41
CA VAL A 38 -3.00 -4.40 2.42
C VAL A 38 -3.68 -5.76 2.48
N LEU A 39 -2.91 -6.84 2.69
CA LEU A 39 -3.46 -8.20 2.72
C LEU A 39 -4.50 -8.39 3.83
N LYS A 40 -4.21 -7.89 5.04
CA LYS A 40 -5.12 -8.01 6.19
C LYS A 40 -6.42 -7.26 5.94
N VAL A 41 -6.33 -6.05 5.38
CA VAL A 41 -7.50 -5.24 5.03
C VAL A 41 -8.33 -5.91 3.93
N GLN A 42 -7.68 -6.45 2.90
CA GLN A 42 -8.37 -7.18 1.83
C GLN A 42 -9.15 -8.37 2.37
N ARG A 43 -8.53 -9.20 3.22
CA ARG A 43 -9.19 -10.37 3.81
C ARG A 43 -10.34 -9.99 4.74
N ALA A 44 -10.20 -8.88 5.47
CA ALA A 44 -11.29 -8.33 6.28
C ALA A 44 -12.47 -7.87 5.40
N LEU A 45 -12.19 -7.23 4.26
CA LEU A 45 -13.22 -6.85 3.29
C LEU A 45 -13.88 -8.08 2.64
N ASP A 46 -13.10 -9.09 2.22
CA ASP A 46 -13.64 -10.35 1.67
C ASP A 46 -14.63 -10.99 2.67
N ALA A 47 -14.23 -11.10 3.95
CA ALA A 47 -15.10 -11.64 4.99
C ALA A 47 -16.34 -10.78 5.25
N HIS A 48 -16.18 -9.45 5.26
CA HIS A 48 -17.29 -8.51 5.44
C HIS A 48 -18.32 -8.61 4.32
N PHE A 49 -17.87 -8.65 3.06
CA PHE A 49 -18.79 -8.76 1.92
C PHE A 49 -19.50 -10.11 1.87
N ALA A 50 -18.79 -11.20 2.22
CA ALA A 50 -19.40 -12.53 2.31
C ALA A 50 -20.50 -12.59 3.38
N GLU A 51 -20.24 -12.03 4.57
CA GLU A 51 -21.22 -11.99 5.65
C GLU A 51 -22.38 -11.03 5.32
N PHE A 52 -22.10 -9.90 4.64
CA PHE A 52 -23.14 -8.97 4.19
C PHE A 52 -24.12 -9.64 3.22
N ASP A 53 -23.62 -10.37 2.22
CA ASP A 53 -24.46 -11.07 1.23
C ASP A 53 -25.32 -12.16 1.92
N LYS A 54 -24.76 -12.86 2.91
CA LYS A 54 -25.48 -13.84 3.72
C LYS A 54 -26.59 -13.22 4.57
N GLN A 55 -26.35 -12.04 5.14
CA GLN A 55 -27.34 -11.32 5.97
C GLN A 55 -28.41 -10.62 5.14
N ASN A 56 -28.12 -10.29 3.88
CA ASN A 56 -29.00 -9.50 3.01
C ASN A 56 -29.25 -10.18 1.65
N PRO A 57 -29.81 -11.40 1.63
CA PRO A 57 -30.09 -12.12 0.38
C PRO A 57 -31.10 -11.36 -0.50
N ASP A 58 -31.91 -10.49 0.09
CA ASP A 58 -32.87 -9.62 -0.61
C ASP A 58 -32.19 -8.52 -1.44
N MET A 59 -30.92 -8.20 -1.14
CA MET A 59 -30.14 -7.22 -1.89
C MET A 59 -29.37 -7.83 -3.07
N MET A 60 -29.34 -9.15 -3.19
CA MET A 60 -28.67 -9.81 -4.31
C MET A 60 -29.46 -9.62 -5.60
N VAL A 61 -28.78 -9.26 -6.68
CA VAL A 61 -29.41 -8.99 -7.98
C VAL A 61 -29.17 -10.17 -8.89
N LYS A 62 -30.19 -10.60 -9.65
CA LYS A 62 -30.01 -11.61 -10.71
C LYS A 62 -29.74 -10.91 -12.04
N PRO A 63 -28.48 -10.87 -12.53
CA PRO A 63 -28.17 -10.22 -13.80
C PRO A 63 -28.89 -10.92 -14.95
N ARG A 64 -29.24 -10.15 -15.98
CA ARG A 64 -29.87 -10.69 -17.19
C ARG A 64 -28.93 -11.70 -17.85
N GLY A 65 -29.34 -12.97 -17.89
CA GLY A 65 -28.54 -14.06 -18.48
C GLY A 65 -27.83 -14.97 -17.47
N ASN A 66 -27.76 -14.60 -16.18
CA ASN A 66 -27.17 -15.44 -15.15
C ASN A 66 -28.24 -16.33 -14.47
N LYS A 67 -27.84 -17.57 -14.14
CA LYS A 67 -28.71 -18.52 -13.42
C LYS A 67 -28.84 -18.17 -11.94
N GLU A 68 -27.80 -17.59 -11.35
CA GLU A 68 -27.68 -17.32 -9.91
C GLU A 68 -27.73 -15.81 -9.62
N ALA A 69 -28.21 -15.47 -8.42
CA ALA A 69 -28.17 -14.11 -7.91
C ALA A 69 -26.74 -13.75 -7.50
N VAL A 70 -26.35 -12.51 -7.75
CA VAL A 70 -25.00 -11.97 -7.61
C VAL A 70 -25.05 -10.92 -6.51
N GLY A 71 -24.22 -11.12 -5.49
CA GLY A 71 -24.08 -10.22 -4.35
C GLY A 71 -22.88 -9.29 -4.47
N VAL A 72 -22.65 -8.48 -3.44
CA VAL A 72 -21.54 -7.52 -3.40
C VAL A 72 -20.19 -8.23 -3.42
N GLN A 73 -20.07 -9.39 -2.79
CA GLN A 73 -18.82 -10.16 -2.73
C GLN A 73 -18.30 -10.48 -4.13
N SER A 74 -19.17 -11.01 -5.01
CA SER A 74 -18.78 -11.35 -6.38
C SER A 74 -18.35 -10.15 -7.23
N VAL A 75 -18.98 -8.99 -7.03
CA VAL A 75 -18.58 -7.73 -7.70
C VAL A 75 -17.22 -7.28 -7.18
N TYR A 76 -16.99 -7.40 -5.87
CA TYR A 76 -15.71 -7.08 -5.25
C TYR A 76 -14.60 -8.01 -5.75
N GLU A 77 -14.82 -9.32 -5.74
CA GLU A 77 -13.86 -10.32 -6.22
C GLU A 77 -13.47 -10.10 -7.68
N GLN A 78 -14.43 -9.79 -8.55
CA GLN A 78 -14.16 -9.49 -9.95
C GLN A 78 -13.22 -8.28 -10.11
N ARG A 79 -13.47 -7.21 -9.35
CA ARG A 79 -12.64 -5.99 -9.37
C ARG A 79 -11.28 -6.20 -8.71
N ARG A 80 -11.25 -6.95 -7.61
CA ARG A 80 -10.02 -7.30 -6.89
C ARG A 80 -9.11 -8.16 -7.76
N GLY A 81 -9.64 -9.16 -8.45
CA GLY A 81 -8.90 -10.03 -9.35
C GLY A 81 -8.14 -9.27 -10.43
N SER A 82 -8.75 -8.23 -11.01
CA SER A 82 -8.14 -7.41 -12.06
C SER A 82 -7.11 -6.39 -11.59
N THR A 83 -7.04 -6.07 -10.29
CA THR A 83 -6.30 -4.88 -9.81
C THR A 83 -5.36 -5.18 -8.64
N LEU A 84 -5.67 -6.19 -7.81
CA LEU A 84 -5.07 -6.40 -6.50
C LEU A 84 -4.59 -7.84 -6.26
N SER A 85 -4.84 -8.78 -7.18
CA SER A 85 -4.35 -10.18 -7.09
C SER A 85 -2.89 -10.33 -7.53
N ASN A 86 -2.01 -9.51 -6.97
CA ASN A 86 -0.58 -9.56 -7.29
C ASN A 86 0.19 -10.24 -6.16
N ALA A 87 1.14 -11.11 -6.51
CA ALA A 87 2.12 -11.72 -5.61
C ALA A 87 2.87 -10.69 -4.74
N LEU A 88 2.87 -9.42 -5.18
CA LEU A 88 3.41 -8.30 -4.43
C LEU A 88 2.77 -8.11 -3.05
N VAL A 89 1.45 -8.22 -2.93
CA VAL A 89 0.76 -7.97 -1.65
C VAL A 89 1.10 -9.04 -0.61
N PRO A 90 1.05 -10.35 -0.92
CA PRO A 90 1.54 -11.41 -0.03
C PRO A 90 3.04 -11.28 0.30
N LEU A 91 3.87 -10.90 -0.68
CA LEU A 91 5.30 -10.68 -0.47
C LEU A 91 5.55 -9.55 0.53
N ALA A 92 4.94 -8.39 0.31
CA ALA A 92 5.03 -7.25 1.22
C ALA A 92 4.56 -7.62 2.63
N HIS A 93 3.42 -8.30 2.73
CA HIS A 93 2.88 -8.73 4.01
C HIS A 93 3.83 -9.66 4.78
N ALA A 94 4.49 -10.58 4.08
CA ALA A 94 5.45 -11.51 4.67
C ALA A 94 6.77 -10.85 5.08
N LEU A 95 7.20 -9.81 4.37
CA LEU A 95 8.48 -9.13 4.63
C LEU A 95 8.36 -7.93 5.56
N ASP A 96 7.14 -7.44 5.82
CA ASP A 96 6.92 -6.32 6.74
C ASP A 96 7.08 -6.79 8.20
N PRO A 97 8.10 -6.31 8.94
CA PRO A 97 8.34 -6.71 10.33
C PRO A 97 7.15 -6.44 11.24
N ILE A 98 6.26 -5.50 10.90
CA ILE A 98 5.04 -5.21 11.69
C ILE A 98 4.10 -6.41 11.78
N ASN A 99 4.19 -7.35 10.83
CA ASN A 99 3.34 -8.53 10.79
C ASN A 99 4.00 -9.76 11.40
N PHE A 100 5.23 -9.66 11.89
CA PHE A 100 5.93 -10.83 12.44
C PHE A 100 5.28 -11.25 13.76
N VAL A 101 5.30 -12.56 14.02
CA VAL A 101 4.68 -13.16 15.21
C VAL A 101 5.71 -13.99 15.96
N GLN A 102 5.67 -13.91 17.30
CA GLN A 102 6.41 -14.83 18.15
C GLN A 102 5.63 -16.13 18.28
N LEU A 103 6.25 -17.24 17.91
CA LEU A 103 5.66 -18.56 18.07
C LEU A 103 5.99 -19.08 19.48
N ASN A 104 4.96 -19.50 20.22
CA ASN A 104 5.08 -20.15 21.53
C ASN A 104 5.87 -19.37 22.60
N GLY A 105 5.88 -18.04 22.54
CA GLY A 105 6.61 -17.20 23.50
C GLY A 105 8.14 -17.32 23.42
N GLY A 106 8.66 -17.78 22.29
CA GLY A 106 10.09 -17.77 22.02
C GLY A 106 10.61 -16.37 21.66
N ASP A 107 11.93 -16.21 21.72
CA ASP A 107 12.64 -14.95 21.49
C ASP A 107 12.77 -14.59 19.99
N ASN A 108 12.27 -15.43 19.08
CA ASN A 108 12.38 -15.23 17.64
C ASN A 108 11.05 -14.81 17.02
N TRP A 109 11.12 -13.83 16.14
CA TRP A 109 10.03 -13.28 15.35
C TRP A 109 9.96 -13.93 13.99
N PHE A 110 8.82 -14.55 13.66
CA PHE A 110 8.63 -15.25 12.40
C PHE A 110 7.72 -14.46 11.47
N PRO A 111 7.98 -14.45 10.16
CA PRO A 111 7.00 -13.98 9.19
C PRO A 111 5.65 -14.69 9.34
N PRO A 112 4.54 -14.03 9.02
CA PRO A 112 3.19 -14.60 9.09
C PRO A 112 2.92 -15.58 7.93
N PHE A 113 3.88 -16.45 7.57
CA PHE A 113 3.71 -17.39 6.47
C PHE A 113 2.49 -18.27 6.66
N HIS A 114 2.17 -18.67 7.91
CA HIS A 114 0.98 -19.45 8.24
C HIS A 114 -0.33 -18.81 7.78
N GLU A 115 -0.39 -17.47 7.66
CA GLU A 115 -1.55 -16.76 7.14
C GLU A 115 -1.66 -16.86 5.61
N LEU A 116 -0.58 -17.13 4.89
CA LEU A 116 -0.57 -17.22 3.43
C LEU A 116 -0.92 -18.63 2.94
N SER A 117 -1.66 -18.71 1.83
CA SER A 117 -1.91 -19.96 1.08
C SER A 117 -0.62 -20.51 0.48
N LYS A 118 -0.64 -21.79 0.05
CA LYS A 118 0.56 -22.41 -0.55
C LYS A 118 0.94 -21.73 -1.86
N GLU A 119 -0.07 -21.33 -2.62
CA GLU A 119 0.03 -20.61 -3.88
C GLU A 119 0.59 -19.21 -3.65
N GLU A 120 0.04 -18.45 -2.70
CA GLU A 120 0.52 -17.11 -2.33
C GLU A 120 2.00 -17.13 -1.90
N ARG A 121 2.40 -18.13 -1.07
CA ARG A 121 3.80 -18.27 -0.66
C ARG A 121 4.72 -18.59 -1.83
N LYS A 122 4.29 -19.46 -2.73
CA LYS A 122 5.06 -19.85 -3.91
C LYS A 122 5.27 -18.65 -4.83
N ASP A 123 4.21 -17.90 -5.09
CA ASP A 123 4.24 -16.74 -5.99
C ASP A 123 5.03 -15.57 -5.36
N ALA A 124 4.86 -15.32 -4.06
CA ALA A 124 5.66 -14.34 -3.32
C ALA A 124 7.15 -14.68 -3.36
N ARG A 125 7.51 -15.96 -3.14
CA ARG A 125 8.90 -16.43 -3.22
C ARG A 125 9.49 -16.25 -4.62
N LYS A 126 8.70 -16.53 -5.67
CA LYS A 126 9.12 -16.31 -7.07
C LYS A 126 9.36 -14.84 -7.33
N LEU A 127 8.42 -13.98 -6.93
CA LEU A 127 8.54 -12.54 -7.09
C LEU A 127 9.74 -11.96 -6.32
N ALA A 128 10.03 -12.46 -5.12
CA ALA A 128 11.20 -12.04 -4.34
C ALA A 128 12.51 -12.27 -5.10
N ALA A 129 12.63 -13.42 -5.78
CA ALA A 129 13.77 -13.71 -6.66
C ALA A 129 13.83 -12.74 -7.83
N GLU A 130 12.71 -12.53 -8.51
CA GLU A 130 12.65 -11.62 -9.65
C GLU A 130 13.01 -10.16 -9.28
N VAL A 131 12.57 -9.70 -8.10
CA VAL A 131 12.89 -8.37 -7.55
C VAL A 131 14.36 -8.27 -7.16
N TYR A 132 14.95 -9.34 -6.61
CA TYR A 132 16.35 -9.35 -6.21
C TYR A 132 17.29 -9.37 -7.42
N ALA A 133 17.04 -10.27 -8.37
CA ALA A 133 17.80 -10.37 -9.64
C ALA A 133 17.62 -9.14 -10.55
N GLY A 134 16.63 -8.27 -10.30
CA GLY A 134 16.44 -7.04 -11.05
C GLY A 134 15.94 -7.26 -12.48
N ASN A 135 15.02 -8.21 -12.66
CA ASN A 135 14.76 -8.83 -13.96
C ASN A 135 14.36 -7.90 -15.12
N GLY A 136 15.04 -8.16 -16.25
CA GLY A 136 14.55 -8.08 -17.64
C GLY A 136 15.13 -9.27 -18.46
N GLU A 137 14.61 -9.54 -19.66
CA GLU A 137 15.09 -10.60 -20.57
C GLU A 137 16.61 -10.49 -20.81
N GLY A 138 17.40 -11.46 -20.30
CA GLY A 138 18.87 -11.45 -20.43
C GLY A 138 19.67 -11.82 -19.18
N ALA A 139 19.07 -12.47 -18.18
CA ALA A 139 19.72 -12.81 -16.91
C ALA A 139 21.08 -13.53 -17.08
N THR A 140 22.09 -12.95 -16.44
CA THR A 140 23.49 -13.43 -16.39
C THR A 140 23.65 -14.58 -15.39
N GLU A 141 24.81 -15.24 -15.40
CA GLU A 141 25.12 -16.30 -14.41
C GLU A 141 25.26 -15.74 -12.99
N GLU A 142 25.64 -14.46 -12.85
CA GLU A 142 25.68 -13.77 -11.57
C GLU A 142 24.27 -13.58 -10.99
N ASP A 143 23.30 -13.22 -11.83
CA ASP A 143 21.89 -13.10 -11.42
C ASP A 143 21.33 -14.44 -10.92
N ARG A 144 21.68 -15.55 -11.58
CA ARG A 144 21.29 -16.91 -11.12
C ARG A 144 21.92 -17.31 -9.79
N ARG A 145 23.12 -16.81 -9.50
CA ARG A 145 23.79 -17.03 -8.21
C ARG A 145 23.13 -16.20 -7.12
N ALA A 146 22.80 -14.95 -7.42
CA ALA A 146 22.06 -14.05 -6.54
C ALA A 146 20.67 -14.63 -6.18
N ASP A 147 19.95 -15.20 -7.15
CA ASP A 147 18.69 -15.91 -6.89
C ASP A 147 18.83 -17.04 -5.86
N LYS A 148 19.88 -17.85 -5.96
CA LYS A 148 20.12 -18.97 -5.02
C LYS A 148 20.39 -18.48 -3.60
N GLU A 149 21.11 -17.37 -3.46
CA GLU A 149 21.39 -16.74 -2.16
C GLU A 149 20.10 -16.24 -1.52
N MET A 150 19.29 -15.47 -2.26
CA MET A 150 17.99 -14.99 -1.77
C MET A 150 17.06 -16.15 -1.40
N LEU A 151 17.00 -17.21 -2.23
CA LEU A 151 16.18 -18.38 -1.93
C LEU A 151 16.64 -19.15 -0.69
N SER A 152 17.94 -19.12 -0.38
CA SER A 152 18.52 -19.69 0.84
C SER A 152 18.13 -18.86 2.06
N GLU A 153 18.24 -17.53 1.97
CA GLU A 153 17.82 -16.60 3.02
C GLU A 153 16.33 -16.73 3.32
N TRP A 154 15.48 -16.79 2.28
CA TRP A 154 14.03 -17.01 2.43
C TRP A 154 13.73 -18.31 3.21
N GLY A 155 14.42 -19.40 2.86
CA GLY A 155 14.26 -20.68 3.56
C GLY A 155 14.72 -20.61 5.02
N THR A 156 15.81 -19.88 5.26
CA THR A 156 16.37 -19.68 6.60
C THR A 156 15.44 -18.85 7.47
N LEU A 157 14.91 -17.74 6.95
CA LEU A 157 13.93 -16.91 7.64
C LEU A 157 12.66 -17.69 7.98
N ALA A 158 12.18 -18.54 7.06
CA ALA A 158 11.00 -19.37 7.29
C ALA A 158 11.19 -20.42 8.39
N LEU A 159 12.43 -20.84 8.65
CA LEU A 159 12.75 -21.89 9.61
C LEU A 159 13.21 -21.34 10.96
N MET A 160 14.06 -20.31 10.96
CA MET A 160 14.74 -19.80 12.16
C MET A 160 14.10 -18.51 12.70
N GLY A 161 13.37 -17.76 11.86
CA GLY A 161 12.86 -16.43 12.22
C GLY A 161 13.99 -15.42 12.43
N VAL A 162 13.63 -14.23 12.91
CA VAL A 162 14.56 -13.14 13.25
C VAL A 162 14.66 -13.05 14.78
N PRO A 163 15.84 -13.18 15.39
CA PRO A 163 16.04 -12.96 16.82
C PRO A 163 15.65 -11.54 17.28
N ASP A 164 15.15 -11.38 18.51
CA ASP A 164 14.74 -10.07 19.08
C ASP A 164 15.93 -9.07 19.21
N ASP A 165 17.16 -9.58 19.32
CA ASP A 165 18.39 -8.79 19.48
C ASP A 165 18.93 -8.21 18.16
N CYS A 166 18.33 -8.52 17.01
CA CYS A 166 18.78 -8.10 15.67
C CYS A 166 18.48 -6.63 15.35
N LYS A 167 18.70 -5.71 16.30
CA LYS A 167 18.53 -4.26 16.12
C LYS A 167 19.57 -3.62 15.20
N GLU A 168 20.70 -4.27 14.93
CA GLU A 168 21.83 -3.58 14.28
C GLU A 168 22.40 -4.24 13.02
N HIS A 169 22.36 -5.57 12.79
CA HIS A 169 23.08 -6.14 11.63
C HIS A 169 22.44 -7.38 10.97
N MET A 170 21.84 -7.14 9.80
CA MET A 170 22.02 -7.88 8.53
C MET A 170 22.19 -9.42 8.58
N GLU A 171 21.23 -10.16 9.14
CA GLU A 171 21.18 -11.63 8.97
C GLU A 171 20.68 -12.05 7.57
N TYR A 172 20.04 -11.14 6.83
CA TYR A 172 19.41 -11.42 5.54
C TYR A 172 19.64 -10.27 4.54
N PRO A 173 20.87 -10.05 4.03
CA PRO A 173 21.17 -8.94 3.11
C PRO A 173 20.37 -8.99 1.81
N ALA A 174 20.19 -10.17 1.21
CA ALA A 174 19.44 -10.29 -0.04
C ALA A 174 17.96 -9.97 0.19
N LEU A 175 17.38 -10.52 1.26
CA LEU A 175 15.99 -10.31 1.59
C LEU A 175 15.71 -8.89 2.10
N ALA A 176 16.65 -8.27 2.81
CA ALA A 176 16.57 -6.88 3.21
C ALA A 176 16.51 -5.94 2.00
N ASN A 177 17.28 -6.24 0.93
CA ASN A 177 17.21 -5.50 -0.33
C ASN A 177 15.81 -5.59 -0.97
N VAL A 178 15.25 -6.80 -1.01
CA VAL A 178 13.89 -7.02 -1.52
C VAL A 178 12.85 -6.30 -0.66
N ALA A 179 12.94 -6.43 0.67
CA ALA A 179 12.04 -5.78 1.61
C ALA A 179 12.08 -4.25 1.46
N ASP A 180 13.27 -3.66 1.35
CA ASP A 180 13.43 -2.22 1.15
C ASP A 180 12.76 -1.74 -0.15
N ARG A 181 12.94 -2.47 -1.26
CA ARG A 181 12.28 -2.15 -2.53
C ARG A 181 10.76 -2.30 -2.46
N VAL A 182 10.29 -3.40 -1.84
CA VAL A 182 8.86 -3.74 -1.78
C VAL A 182 8.10 -2.79 -0.86
N LEU A 183 8.60 -2.55 0.35
CA LEU A 183 7.90 -1.79 1.39
C LEU A 183 7.92 -0.27 1.13
N ARG A 184 8.81 0.23 0.26
CA ARG A 184 8.81 1.64 -0.18
C ARG A 184 7.72 1.96 -1.19
N MET A 185 7.08 0.96 -1.80
CA MET A 185 5.99 1.22 -2.74
C MET A 185 4.76 1.76 -2.04
N HIS A 186 4.13 2.77 -2.66
CA HIS A 186 2.86 3.29 -2.20
C HIS A 186 1.73 2.29 -2.47
N THR A 187 0.83 2.16 -1.50
CA THR A 187 -0.40 1.36 -1.58
C THR A 187 -1.40 1.90 -2.59
N THR A 188 -1.44 3.22 -2.78
CA THR A 188 -2.38 3.90 -3.66
C THR A 188 -1.68 4.96 -4.51
N THR A 189 -2.24 5.23 -5.69
CA THR A 189 -1.85 6.36 -6.53
C THR A 189 -2.27 7.71 -5.93
N CYS A 190 -3.20 7.69 -4.96
CA CYS A 190 -3.75 8.86 -4.29
C CYS A 190 -2.90 9.31 -3.08
N ALA A 191 -1.77 8.66 -2.79
CA ALA A 191 -0.88 9.05 -1.69
C ALA A 191 -0.44 10.54 -1.78
N ALA A 192 -0.29 11.07 -3.00
CA ALA A 192 0.01 12.48 -3.22
C ALA A 192 -1.24 13.40 -3.23
N GLU A 193 -2.46 12.85 -3.34
CA GLU A 193 -3.70 13.62 -3.52
C GLU A 193 -4.03 14.50 -2.33
N ARG A 194 -3.77 14.05 -1.09
CA ARG A 194 -3.95 14.88 0.11
C ARG A 194 -3.09 16.13 0.06
N ASN A 195 -1.86 16.01 -0.47
CA ASN A 195 -0.98 17.15 -0.68
C ASN A 195 -1.59 18.07 -1.76
N TRP A 196 -1.92 17.55 -2.94
CA TRP A 196 -2.53 18.34 -4.02
C TRP A 196 -3.83 19.04 -3.61
N SER A 197 -4.67 18.40 -2.79
CA SER A 197 -5.93 18.96 -2.30
C SER A 197 -5.71 20.16 -1.37
N LEU A 198 -4.72 20.09 -0.47
CA LEU A 198 -4.37 21.20 0.43
C LEU A 198 -3.99 22.46 -0.37
N TRP A 199 -3.29 22.28 -1.50
CA TRP A 199 -2.85 23.35 -2.38
C TRP A 199 -3.87 23.71 -3.48
N GLY A 200 -5.07 23.10 -3.47
CA GLY A 200 -6.10 23.35 -4.48
C GLY A 200 -6.46 24.83 -4.61
N ASN A 201 -6.41 25.59 -3.52
CA ASN A 201 -6.67 27.04 -3.52
C ASN A 201 -5.58 27.86 -4.23
N ILE A 202 -4.37 27.33 -4.39
CA ILE A 202 -3.20 28.03 -4.96
C ILE A 202 -3.10 27.76 -6.46
N PHE A 203 -3.65 26.64 -6.96
CA PHE A 203 -3.59 26.31 -8.39
C PHE A 203 -4.93 26.41 -9.12
N SER A 204 -6.07 26.30 -8.44
CA SER A 204 -7.39 26.37 -9.10
C SER A 204 -8.02 27.77 -9.11
N LYS A 205 -7.76 28.60 -8.09
CA LYS A 205 -8.42 29.92 -7.97
C LYS A 205 -7.69 30.97 -8.79
N ALA A 206 -8.43 31.64 -9.68
CA ALA A 206 -7.90 32.62 -10.63
C ALA A 206 -7.04 33.73 -9.99
N ARG A 207 -7.35 34.15 -8.75
CA ARG A 207 -6.60 35.19 -8.03
C ARG A 207 -5.21 34.75 -7.55
N ASN A 208 -5.02 33.45 -7.31
CA ASN A 208 -3.81 32.89 -6.72
C ASN A 208 -3.09 31.91 -7.67
N ARG A 209 -3.57 31.76 -8.91
CA ARG A 209 -3.15 30.71 -9.85
C ARG A 209 -1.66 30.82 -10.19
N LEU A 210 -0.83 30.13 -9.41
CA LEU A 210 0.57 29.91 -9.75
C LEU A 210 0.67 29.05 -11.01
N ALA A 211 1.74 29.28 -11.79
CA ALA A 211 2.09 28.39 -12.89
C ALA A 211 2.43 27.00 -12.34
N GLN A 212 2.11 25.95 -13.10
CA GLN A 212 2.29 24.55 -12.70
C GLN A 212 3.73 24.24 -12.25
N GLU A 213 4.74 24.76 -12.93
CA GLU A 213 6.14 24.51 -12.55
C GLU A 213 6.49 25.05 -11.16
N ARG A 214 5.91 26.21 -10.78
CA ARG A 214 6.10 26.79 -9.45
C ARG A 214 5.32 26.02 -8.38
N ALA A 215 4.15 25.51 -8.75
CA ALA A 215 3.34 24.63 -7.92
C ALA A 215 4.11 23.40 -7.46
N GLU A 216 4.70 22.69 -8.42
CA GLU A 216 5.45 21.45 -8.22
C GLU A 216 6.66 21.68 -7.32
N LYS A 217 7.42 22.77 -7.55
CA LYS A 217 8.57 23.14 -6.70
C LYS A 217 8.16 23.45 -5.26
N LEU A 218 7.05 24.16 -5.07
CA LEU A 218 6.56 24.51 -3.73
C LEU A 218 6.13 23.26 -2.96
N ILE A 219 5.38 22.37 -3.61
CA ILE A 219 4.99 21.07 -3.06
C ILE A 219 6.24 20.24 -2.70
N TYR A 220 7.24 20.22 -3.58
CA TYR A 220 8.50 19.50 -3.35
C TYR A 220 9.27 20.02 -2.14
N ILE A 221 9.47 21.33 -2.03
CA ILE A 221 10.17 21.96 -0.89
C ILE A 221 9.44 21.62 0.40
N ARG A 222 8.10 21.73 0.40
CA ARG A 222 7.28 21.46 1.58
C ARG A 222 7.32 19.99 2.00
N GLN A 223 7.26 19.06 1.04
CA GLN A 223 7.26 17.63 1.33
C GLN A 223 8.62 17.15 1.86
N ASN A 224 9.71 17.76 1.40
CA ASN A 224 11.08 17.38 1.77
C ASN A 224 11.70 18.26 2.86
N ASP A 225 10.92 19.15 3.45
CA ASP A 225 11.34 20.10 4.48
C ASP A 225 12.02 19.39 5.68
N ASP A 226 11.37 18.36 6.22
CA ASP A 226 11.88 17.56 7.35
C ASP A 226 13.16 16.78 6.99
N SER A 227 13.35 16.44 5.71
CA SER A 227 14.54 15.77 5.19
C SER A 227 15.69 16.75 4.93
N ASN A 228 15.37 17.99 4.55
CA ASN A 228 16.34 19.05 4.25
C ASN A 228 16.87 19.76 5.49
N LYS A 229 16.06 19.87 6.55
CA LYS A 229 16.48 20.38 7.86
C LYS A 229 16.60 19.21 8.81
N GLY A 230 17.82 18.69 8.99
CA GLY A 230 18.11 17.69 10.02
C GLY A 230 17.46 18.07 11.35
N LYS A 231 16.37 17.38 11.72
CA LYS A 231 15.59 17.56 12.96
C LYS A 231 15.37 19.03 13.38
N GLY A 232 14.89 19.87 12.47
CA GLY A 232 14.39 21.23 12.76
C GLY A 232 12.86 21.31 12.66
N SER A 233 12.25 22.35 13.25
CA SER A 233 10.82 22.64 13.09
C SER A 233 10.45 22.86 11.62
N ARG A 234 9.31 22.32 11.21
CA ARG A 234 8.69 22.49 9.88
C ARG A 234 8.73 23.97 9.45
N LEU A 235 9.20 24.26 8.24
CA LEU A 235 9.24 25.59 7.62
C LEU A 235 7.89 26.29 7.76
N SER A 236 7.90 27.58 8.03
CA SER A 236 6.70 28.40 7.81
C SER A 236 6.40 28.51 6.31
N ASP A 237 5.15 28.77 5.94
CA ASP A 237 4.77 28.95 4.53
C ASP A 237 5.57 30.11 3.89
N GLU A 238 5.96 31.11 4.67
CA GLU A 238 6.83 32.21 4.24
C GLU A 238 8.24 31.72 3.91
N GLU A 239 8.84 30.88 4.74
CA GLU A 239 10.18 30.32 4.48
C GLU A 239 10.20 29.41 3.24
N VAL A 240 9.12 28.65 3.00
CA VAL A 240 8.96 27.83 1.78
C VAL A 240 8.95 28.71 0.53
N VAL A 241 8.20 29.83 0.56
CA VAL A 241 8.14 30.78 -0.55
C VAL A 241 9.49 31.48 -0.76
N MET A 242 10.16 31.89 0.32
CA MET A 242 11.49 32.52 0.24
C MET A 242 12.53 31.58 -0.36
N THR A 243 12.47 30.29 -0.03
CA THR A 243 13.35 29.26 -0.62
C THR A 243 13.11 29.12 -2.13
N LEU A 244 11.85 29.17 -2.54
CA LEU A 244 11.48 29.13 -3.96
C LEU A 244 11.99 30.36 -4.72
N LEU A 245 11.84 31.55 -4.14
CA LEU A 245 12.32 32.81 -4.75
C LEU A 245 13.85 32.86 -4.84
N ALA A 246 14.56 32.46 -3.78
CA ALA A 246 16.02 32.40 -3.78
C ALA A 246 16.57 31.45 -4.87
N ALA A 247 15.91 30.31 -5.10
CA ALA A 247 16.27 29.38 -6.17
C ALA A 247 16.00 29.93 -7.59
N GLU A 248 15.04 30.83 -7.75
CA GLU A 248 14.77 31.51 -9.02
C GLU A 248 15.81 32.60 -9.30
N ASP A 249 16.22 33.36 -8.27
CA ASP A 249 17.25 34.40 -8.38
C ASP A 249 18.62 33.82 -8.76
N GLU A 250 19.01 32.68 -8.19
CA GLU A 250 20.25 31.98 -8.59
C GLU A 250 20.23 31.48 -10.03
N LYS A 251 19.07 31.05 -10.54
CA LYS A 251 18.91 30.65 -11.94
C LYS A 251 19.02 31.86 -12.87
N SER A 252 18.46 33.00 -12.47
CA SER A 252 18.51 34.23 -13.27
C SER A 252 19.90 34.88 -13.26
N ALA A 253 20.73 34.62 -12.25
CA ALA A 253 22.12 35.09 -12.16
C ALA A 253 23.14 34.24 -12.94
N ARG A 254 22.72 33.06 -13.46
CA ARG A 254 23.57 32.14 -14.24
C ARG A 254 23.30 32.17 -15.76
N VAL A 255 22.46 33.09 -16.21
CA VAL A 255 22.16 33.37 -17.63
C VAL A 255 22.81 34.71 -18.00
#